data_AF-A0A1M7EGI9-F1
#
_entry.id   AF-A0A1M7EGI9-F1
#
_cell.length_a   1.000
_cell.length_b   1.000
_cell.length_c   1.000
_cell.angle_alpha   90.00
_cell.angle_beta   90.00
_cell.angle_gamma   90.00
#
_symmetry.space_group_name_H-M   'P 1'
#
loop_
_entity.id
_entity.type
_entity.pdbx_description
1 polymer ?
#
loop_
_entity_poly.entity_id
_entity_poly.type
_entity_poly.pdbx_seq_one_letter_code
_entity_poly.pdbx_strand_id
1 'polypeptide(L)'
;MKTIKLFAFLAFMLAASLNVFSQDKTGQVYLIRSTGYTGSAINYRLYIDDQLVCKLKNKSFSVHDIGIGQHTVSVASGGISNGKNQHH
;
A
#
# COMPACT_ATOMS: atom_id res chain seq x y z
N MET A 1 5.61 -51.90 12.80
CA MET A 1 4.31 -51.28 12.44
C MET A 1 4.00 -49.99 13.20
N LYS A 2 4.27 -49.90 14.52
CA LYS A 2 3.96 -48.70 15.34
C LYS A 2 4.75 -47.45 14.91
N THR A 3 6.03 -47.62 14.57
CA THR A 3 6.93 -46.54 14.13
C THR A 3 6.55 -45.98 12.75
N ILE A 4 6.14 -46.84 11.82
CA ILE A 4 5.69 -46.43 10.47
C ILE A 4 4.41 -45.58 10.56
N LYS A 5 3.46 -45.98 11.43
CA LYS A 5 2.24 -45.19 11.67
C LYS A 5 2.58 -43.82 12.28
N LEU A 6 3.57 -43.75 13.16
CA LEU A 6 4.04 -42.50 13.76
C LEU A 6 4.65 -41.56 12.69
N PHE A 7 5.50 -42.09 11.80
CA PHE A 7 6.08 -41.31 10.71
C PHE A 7 5.04 -40.82 9.70
N ALA A 8 4.06 -41.67 9.35
CA ALA A 8 2.97 -41.27 8.47
C ALA A 8 2.10 -40.18 9.09
N PHE A 9 1.84 -40.26 10.40
CA PHE A 9 1.08 -39.25 11.14
C PHE A 9 1.82 -37.91 11.21
N LEU A 10 3.14 -37.94 11.43
CA LEU A 10 3.96 -36.73 11.45
C LEU A 10 4.04 -36.06 10.07
N ALA A 11 4.21 -36.84 9.01
CA ALA A 11 4.21 -36.33 7.64
C ALA A 11 2.85 -35.71 7.26
N PHE A 12 1.75 -36.30 7.71
CA PHE A 12 0.40 -35.75 7.53
C PHE A 12 0.21 -34.42 8.28
N MET A 13 0.72 -34.31 9.50
CA MET A 13 0.66 -33.06 10.28
C MET A 13 1.49 -31.93 9.67
N LEU A 14 2.66 -32.22 9.10
CA LEU A 14 3.43 -31.22 8.36
C LEU A 14 2.72 -30.77 7.08
N ALA A 15 2.12 -31.70 6.33
CA ALA A 15 1.37 -31.36 5.11
C ALA A 15 0.07 -30.59 5.41
N ALA A 16 -0.52 -30.77 6.60
CA ALA A 16 -1.73 -30.08 7.04
C ALA A 16 -1.47 -28.67 7.61
N SER A 17 -0.22 -28.22 7.72
CA SER A 17 0.12 -26.83 8.09
C SER A 17 -0.14 -25.87 6.92
N LEU A 18 -1.41 -25.72 6.56
CA LEU A 18 -1.83 -24.81 5.51
C LEU A 18 -1.72 -23.36 5.98
N ASN A 19 -1.20 -22.54 5.06
CA ASN A 19 -1.28 -21.08 4.95
C ASN A 19 -2.07 -20.39 6.08
N VAL A 20 -1.35 -20.01 7.13
CA VAL A 20 -1.84 -19.02 8.09
C VAL A 20 -1.98 -17.70 7.33
N PHE A 21 -3.22 -17.35 6.97
CA PHE A 21 -3.53 -15.99 6.57
C PHE A 21 -3.56 -15.15 7.85
N SER A 22 -2.48 -14.42 8.12
CA SER A 22 -2.56 -13.28 9.02
C SER A 22 -3.51 -12.28 8.37
N GLN A 23 -4.75 -12.21 8.84
CA GLN A 23 -5.58 -11.04 8.58
C GLN A 23 -4.97 -9.90 9.38
N ASP A 24 -3.92 -9.28 8.82
CA ASP A 24 -3.40 -8.04 9.34
C ASP A 24 -4.57 -7.06 9.30
N LYS A 25 -5.04 -6.68 10.49
CA LYS A 25 -6.14 -5.74 10.60
C LYS A 25 -5.63 -4.43 10.00
N THR A 26 -6.23 -4.04 8.89
CA THR A 26 -5.84 -2.87 8.11
C THR A 26 -7.05 -1.97 7.91
N GLY A 27 -6.80 -0.66 7.88
CA GLY A 27 -7.73 0.33 7.34
C GLY A 27 -7.42 0.60 5.87
N GLN A 28 -8.34 1.24 5.15
CA GLN A 28 -8.13 1.67 3.78
C GLN A 28 -8.22 3.20 3.67
N VAL A 29 -7.25 3.80 2.98
CA VAL A 29 -7.24 5.21 2.62
C VAL A 29 -7.50 5.35 1.12
N TYR A 30 -8.56 6.08 0.78
CA TYR A 30 -8.91 6.40 -0.60
C TYR A 30 -8.51 7.84 -0.91
N LEU A 31 -7.68 8.03 -1.93
CA LEU A 31 -7.39 9.35 -2.45
C LEU A 31 -8.15 9.56 -3.76
N ILE A 32 -9.14 10.45 -3.70
CA ILE A 32 -9.98 10.83 -4.83
C ILE A 32 -9.81 12.32 -5.08
N ARG A 33 -9.47 12.68 -6.32
CA ARG A 33 -9.46 14.08 -6.74
C ARG A 33 -10.89 14.50 -7.07
N SER A 34 -11.54 15.28 -6.21
CA SER A 34 -12.82 15.93 -6.54
C SER A 34 -12.60 16.84 -7.76
N THR A 35 -13.16 16.47 -8.91
CA THR A 35 -12.77 17.02 -10.21
C THR A 35 -13.46 18.35 -10.49
N GLY A 36 -12.67 19.42 -10.59
CA GLY A 36 -13.03 20.66 -11.32
C GLY A 36 -11.89 21.23 -12.18
N TYR A 37 -10.68 20.65 -12.09
CA TYR A 37 -9.48 21.22 -12.72
C TYR A 37 -9.07 20.42 -13.97
N THR A 38 -9.20 21.04 -15.14
CA THR A 38 -8.95 20.47 -16.47
C THR A 38 -7.63 20.93 -17.12
N GLY A 39 -6.67 21.43 -16.34
CA GLY A 39 -5.32 21.75 -16.83
C GLY A 39 -4.40 20.52 -16.92
N SER A 40 -3.19 20.71 -17.46
CA SER A 40 -2.06 19.76 -17.34
C SER A 40 -1.64 19.66 -15.87
N ALA A 41 -2.45 18.96 -15.09
CA ALA A 41 -2.28 18.86 -13.65
C ALA A 41 -1.13 17.92 -13.34
N ILE A 42 -0.16 18.45 -12.61
CA ILE A 42 0.99 17.70 -12.13
C ILE A 42 0.50 16.72 -11.07
N ASN A 43 1.08 15.52 -11.09
CA ASN A 43 0.67 14.44 -10.20
C ASN A 43 0.69 14.91 -8.74
N TYR A 44 -0.38 14.60 -8.00
CA TYR A 44 -0.39 14.80 -6.55
C TYR A 44 0.49 13.75 -5.90
N ARG A 45 1.27 14.16 -4.91
CA ARG A 45 2.10 13.27 -4.10
C ARG A 45 1.39 13.05 -2.78
N LEU A 46 0.99 11.81 -2.54
CA LEU A 46 0.37 11.37 -1.29
C LEU A 46 1.45 10.87 -0.35
N TYR A 47 1.45 11.37 0.87
CA TYR A 47 2.31 10.90 1.93
C TYR A 47 1.46 10.33 3.07
N ILE A 48 1.90 9.20 3.61
CA ILE A 48 1.37 8.59 4.83
C ILE A 48 2.57 8.42 5.75
N ASP A 49 2.50 9.02 6.94
CA ASP A 49 3.59 9.03 7.93
C ASP A 49 4.91 9.50 7.32
N ASP A 50 4.84 10.63 6.60
CA ASP A 50 5.95 11.26 5.86
C ASP A 50 6.57 10.42 4.73
N GLN A 51 6.03 9.24 4.44
CA GLN A 51 6.47 8.39 3.34
C GLN A 51 5.63 8.61 2.09
N LEU A 52 6.28 8.81 0.94
CA LEU A 52 5.60 8.94 -0.35
C LEU A 52 5.01 7.60 -0.77
N VAL A 53 3.68 7.48 -0.72
CA VAL A 53 2.96 6.24 -1.07
C VAL A 53 2.40 6.25 -2.49
N CYS A 54 2.09 7.43 -3.05
CA CYS A 54 1.52 7.51 -4.39
C CYS A 54 1.84 8.83 -5.11
N LYS A 55 2.02 8.73 -6.43
CA LYS A 55 1.99 9.87 -7.36
C LYS A 55 0.70 9.78 -8.18
N LEU A 56 -0.38 10.39 -7.68
CA LEU A 56 -1.71 10.29 -8.26
C LEU A 56 -1.81 11.12 -9.55
N LYS A 57 -2.15 10.45 -10.65
CA LYS A 57 -2.35 11.08 -11.97
C LYS A 57 -3.71 11.75 -12.06
N ASN A 58 -3.87 12.65 -13.02
CA ASN A 58 -5.18 13.24 -13.29
C ASN A 58 -6.22 12.15 -13.64
N LYS A 59 -7.48 12.35 -13.21
CA LYS A 59 -8.60 11.42 -13.42
C LYS A 59 -8.33 9.97 -12.94
N SER A 60 -7.46 9.80 -11.96
CA SER A 60 -7.23 8.52 -11.28
C SER A 60 -7.56 8.63 -9.80
N PHE A 61 -7.77 7.49 -9.16
CA PHE A 61 -7.85 7.33 -7.71
C PHE A 61 -6.79 6.31 -7.27
N SER A 62 -6.45 6.34 -5.99
CA SER A 62 -5.61 5.30 -5.38
C SER A 62 -6.22 4.81 -4.07
N VAL A 63 -5.94 3.56 -3.76
CA VAL A 63 -6.37 2.87 -2.53
C VAL A 63 -5.13 2.32 -1.88
N HIS A 64 -4.99 2.55 -0.57
CA HIS A 64 -3.84 2.11 0.21
C HIS A 64 -4.33 1.46 1.50
N ASP A 65 -3.92 0.20 1.70
CA ASP A 65 -4.08 -0.46 2.99
C ASP A 65 -3.07 0.13 3.97
N ILE A 66 -3.55 0.47 5.18
CA ILE A 66 -2.76 1.03 6.27
C ILE A 66 -2.98 0.20 7.53
N GLY A 67 -1.97 0.16 8.41
CA GLY A 67 -2.11 -0.52 9.70
C GLY A 67 -3.20 0.10 10.58
N ILE A 68 -3.59 -0.60 11.65
CA ILE A 68 -4.36 0.06 12.72
C ILE A 68 -3.44 1.08 13.41
N GLY A 69 -3.92 2.31 13.53
CA GLY A 69 -3.25 3.30 14.34
C GLY A 69 -3.62 4.71 13.95
N GLN A 70 -2.89 5.65 14.55
CA GLN A 70 -2.92 7.04 14.15
C GLN A 70 -1.90 7.23 13.02
N HIS A 71 -2.37 7.77 11.90
CA HIS A 71 -1.55 8.03 10.73
C HIS A 71 -1.67 9.50 10.33
N THR A 72 -0.57 10.08 9.87
CA THR A 72 -0.57 11.42 9.29
C THR A 72 -0.69 11.31 7.78
N VAL A 73 -1.78 11.84 7.22
CA VAL A 73 -2.00 11.86 5.77
C VAL A 73 -1.79 13.28 5.27
N SER A 74 -0.91 13.45 4.29
CA SER A 74 -0.68 14.74 3.64
C SER A 74 -0.59 14.61 2.13
N VAL A 75 -0.99 15.67 1.42
CA VAL A 75 -1.01 15.72 -0.04
C VAL A 75 -0.26 16.96 -0.50
N ALA A 76 0.76 16.77 -1.35
CA ALA A 76 1.47 17.86 -1.99
C ALA A 76 1.18 17.88 -3.49
N SER A 77 0.78 19.02 -4.03
CA SER A 77 0.81 19.22 -5.49
C SER A 77 2.25 19.43 -5.92
N GLY A 78 2.73 18.66 -6.91
CA GLY A 78 3.95 19.07 -7.60
C GLY A 78 3.70 20.41 -8.29
N GLY A 79 4.46 21.45 -7.96
CA GLY A 79 4.47 22.68 -8.74
C GLY A 79 4.96 22.42 -10.16
N ILE A 80 4.67 23.33 -11.10
CA ILE A 80 5.22 23.28 -12.46
C ILE A 80 6.74 23.34 -12.36
N SER A 81 7.41 22.21 -12.63
CA SER A 81 8.86 22.23 -12.80
C SER A 81 9.14 22.96 -14.09
N ASN A 82 9.38 24.27 -14.01
CA ASN A 82 10.22 24.92 -15.00
C ASN A 82 11.55 24.16 -14.96
N GLY A 83 11.92 23.50 -16.07
CA GLY A 83 13.06 22.60 -16.18
C GLY A 83 14.43 23.27 -16.00
N LYS A 84 14.65 24.00 -14.91
CA LYS A 84 15.97 24.39 -14.43
C LYS A 84 16.36 23.45 -13.31
N ASN A 85 17.23 22.49 -13.65
CA ASN A 85 18.02 21.74 -12.67
C ASN A 85 18.76 22.75 -11.79
N GLN A 86 18.26 22.98 -10.57
CA GLN A 86 19.03 23.64 -9.53
C GLN A 86 19.91 22.54 -8.93
N HIS A 87 21.13 22.42 -9.47
CA HIS A 87 22.21 21.69 -8.80
C HIS A 87 22.53 22.44 -7.51
N HIS A 88 22.38 21.75 -6.38
CA HIS A 88 23.05 22.11 -5.13
C HIS A 88 24.48 21.56 -5.13
#